data_AF-M7T532-F1
#
_entry.id   AF-M7T532-F1
#
_cell.length_a   1.000
_cell.length_b   1.000
_cell.length_c   1.000
_cell.angle_alpha   90.00
_cell.angle_beta   90.00
_cell.angle_gamma   90.00
#
_symmetry.space_group_name_H-M   'P 1'
#
loop_
_entity.id
_entity.type
_entity.pdbx_description
1 polymer ?
#
loop_
_entity_poly.entity_id
_entity_poly.type
_entity_poly.pdbx_seq_one_letter_code
_entity_poly.pdbx_strand_id
1 'polypeptide(L)' 'SLPLLPFETEIVLIEGGNHAQFGEYGAQNGDGIATIGSEEQQKIVIEAILKTLKGIR' A
#
# COMPACT_ATOMS: atom_id res chain seq x y z
N SER A 1 2.95 -17.95 -2.93
CA SER A 1 3.68 -17.13 -1.94
C SER A 1 2.85 -16.92 -0.68
N LEU A 2 1.57 -16.53 -0.78
CA LEU A 2 0.70 -16.31 0.40
C LEU A 2 0.70 -17.45 1.45
N PRO A 3 0.66 -18.74 1.07
CA PRO A 3 0.68 -19.84 2.06
C PRO A 3 1.99 -20.00 2.85
N LEU A 4 3.06 -19.30 2.46
CA LEU A 4 4.37 -19.35 3.12
C LEU A 4 4.60 -18.16 4.06
N LEU A 5 3.64 -17.24 4.16
CA LEU A 5 3.75 -16.06 5.03
C LEU A 5 3.42 -16.44 6.49
N PRO A 6 3.96 -15.72 7.49
CA PRO A 6 3.53 -15.88 8.89
C PRO A 6 2.02 -15.77 9.04
N PHE A 7 1.43 -16.53 9.97
CA PHE A 7 -0.01 -16.53 10.22
C PHE A 7 -0.57 -15.13 10.53
N GLU A 8 0.25 -14.27 11.13
CA GLU A 8 -0.12 -12.91 11.53
C GLU A 8 0.00 -11.88 10.38
N THR A 9 0.33 -12.33 9.16
CA THR A 9 0.46 -11.44 8.01
C THR A 9 -0.87 -10.82 7.64
N GLU A 10 -0.90 -9.49 7.56
CA GLU A 10 -2.06 -8.73 7.09
C GLU A 10 -1.82 -8.25 5.65
N ILE A 11 -2.85 -8.39 4.80
CA ILE A 11 -2.87 -7.81 3.46
C ILE A 11 -3.77 -6.58 3.49
N VAL A 12 -3.20 -5.43 3.15
CA VAL A 12 -3.93 -4.15 3.08
C VAL A 12 -4.12 -3.78 1.61
N LEU A 13 -5.37 -3.73 1.16
CA LEU A 13 -5.73 -3.23 -0.16
C LEU A 13 -5.95 -1.72 -0.11
N ILE A 14 -5.32 -0.98 -1.02
CA ILE A 14 -5.52 0.46 -1.18
C ILE A 14 -6.51 0.67 -2.33
N GLU A 15 -7.80 0.74 -1.99
CA GLU A 15 -8.86 0.96 -2.98
C GLU A 15 -8.69 2.31 -3.68
N GLY A 16 -8.75 2.30 -5.02
CA GLY A 16 -8.56 3.50 -5.84
C GLY A 16 -7.12 3.99 -5.98
N GLY A 17 -6.16 3.38 -5.30
CA GLY A 17 -4.73 3.66 -5.49
C GLY A 17 -4.16 3.02 -6.76
N ASN A 18 -2.93 3.39 -7.12
CA ASN A 18 -2.18 2.73 -8.19
C ASN A 18 -0.69 2.57 -7.87
N HIS A 19 0.06 1.92 -8.77
CA HIS A 19 1.49 1.64 -8.55
C HIS A 19 2.34 2.93 -8.54
N ALA A 20 2.14 3.84 -9.49
CA ALA A 20 2.86 5.10 -9.59
C ALA A 20 2.85 5.94 -8.30
N GLN A 21 1.70 6.03 -7.61
CA GLN A 21 1.54 6.86 -6.42
C GLN A 21 2.34 6.37 -5.20
N PHE A 22 2.86 5.12 -5.21
CA PHE A 22 3.74 4.64 -4.14
C PHE A 22 5.10 5.36 -4.14
N GLY A 23 5.66 5.60 -5.32
CA GLY A 23 7.00 6.19 -5.47
C GLY A 23 6.98 7.59 -6.07
N GLU A 24 5.80 8.13 -6.37
CA GLU A 24 5.62 9.40 -7.10
C GLU A 24 6.39 9.41 -8.44
N TYR A 25 6.39 8.27 -9.14
CA TYR A 25 7.15 8.09 -10.39
C TYR A 25 6.50 8.77 -11.61
N GLY A 26 5.33 9.39 -11.44
CA GLY A 26 4.47 9.82 -12.53
C GLY A 26 3.75 8.63 -13.21
N ALA A 27 2.92 8.92 -14.20
CA ALA A 27 2.12 7.89 -14.86
C ALA A 27 2.98 6.81 -15.55
N GLN A 28 2.71 5.53 -15.25
CA GLN A 28 3.38 4.39 -15.88
C GLN A 28 2.39 3.53 -16.66
N ASN A 29 2.88 2.86 -17.70
CA ASN A 29 2.05 1.98 -18.51
C ASN A 29 1.63 0.75 -17.70
N GLY A 30 0.32 0.51 -17.61
CA GLY A 30 -0.27 -0.62 -16.88
C GLY A 30 -0.79 -0.29 -15.48
N ASP A 31 -0.50 0.90 -14.93
CA ASP A 31 -0.93 1.29 -13.58
C ASP A 31 -2.42 1.59 -13.47
N GLY A 32 -3.08 1.86 -14.61
CA GLY A 32 -4.41 2.42 -14.63
C GLY A 32 -4.43 3.86 -14.08
N ILE A 33 -5.64 4.37 -13.86
CA ILE A 33 -5.88 5.72 -13.35
C ILE A 33 -6.29 5.60 -11.89
N ALA A 34 -5.51 6.17 -10.98
CA ALA A 34 -5.89 6.27 -9.58
C ALA A 34 -7.14 7.15 -9.43
N THR A 35 -8.03 6.75 -8.52
CA THR A 35 -9.24 7.49 -8.17
C THR A 35 -9.11 8.21 -6.82
N ILE A 36 -8.01 7.99 -6.08
CA ILE A 36 -7.62 8.75 -4.90
C ILE A 36 -6.35 9.57 -5.16
N GLY A 37 -6.12 10.58 -4.32
CA GLY A 37 -4.90 11.38 -4.37
C GLY A 37 -3.70 10.61 -3.80
N SER A 38 -2.48 10.99 -4.22
CA SER A 38 -1.27 10.33 -3.74
C SER A 38 -1.04 10.50 -2.24
N GLU A 39 -1.41 11.66 -1.68
CA GLU A 39 -1.38 11.90 -0.23
C GLU A 39 -2.29 10.92 0.53
N GLU A 40 -3.47 10.60 -0.01
CA GLU A 40 -4.40 9.65 0.59
C GLU A 40 -3.85 8.23 0.55
N GLN A 41 -3.31 7.81 -0.60
CA GLN A 41 -2.61 6.52 -0.72
C GLN A 41 -1.43 6.42 0.26
N GLN A 42 -0.59 7.44 0.35
CA GLN A 42 0.57 7.47 1.26
C GLN A 42 0.14 7.43 2.72
N LYS A 43 -0.95 8.11 3.09
CA LYS A 43 -1.50 8.05 4.44
C LYS A 43 -1.89 6.62 4.82
N ILE A 44 -2.57 5.89 3.93
CA ILE A 44 -2.94 4.47 4.16
C ILE A 44 -1.68 3.61 4.35
N VAL A 45 -0.66 3.83 3.52
CA VAL A 45 0.64 3.12 3.64
C VAL A 45 1.31 3.40 4.99
N ILE A 46 1.38 4.67 5.40
CA ILE A 46 1.97 5.08 6.69
C ILE A 46 1.24 4.43 7.85
N GLU A 47 -0.09 4.43 7.85
CA GLU A 47 -0.90 3.83 8.90
C GLU A 47 -0.65 2.31 9.00
N ALA A 48 -0.59 1.59 7.87
CA ALA A 48 -0.31 0.16 7.83
C ALA A 48 1.12 -0.18 8.33
N ILE A 49 2.13 0.62 7.92
CA ILE A 49 3.51 0.45 8.38
C ILE A 49 3.60 0.71 9.89
N LEU A 50 3.01 1.81 10.38
CA LEU A 50 3.04 2.14 11.81
C LEU A 50 2.31 1.10 12.66
N LYS A 51 1.20 0.53 12.17
CA LYS A 51 0.52 -0.59 12.81
C LYS A 51 1.45 -1.79 12.95
N THR A 52 2.14 -2.15 11.86
CA THR A 52 3.10 -3.26 11.84
C THR A 52 4.24 -3.02 12.83
N LEU A 53 4.88 -1.84 12.78
CA LEU A 53 5.99 -1.49 13.66
C LEU A 53 5.62 -1.48 15.14
N LYS A 54 4.40 -1.06 15.49
CA LYS A 54 3.90 -1.11 16.89
C LYS A 54 3.58 -2.52 17.36
N GLY A 55 3.26 -3.44 16.44
CA GLY A 55 2.98 -4.84 16.73
C GLY A 55 4.23 -5.70 16.92
N ILE A 56 5.38 -5.25 16.39
CA ILE A 56 6.68 -5.88 16.59
C ILE A 56 7.10 -5.59 18.05
N ARG A 57 6.95 -6.59 18.92
CA ARG A 57 7.53 -6.62 20.26
C ARG A 57 8.81 -7.43 20.27
#